data_AF-A0A9W7W6I6-F1
#
_entry.id   AF-A0A9W7W6I6-F1
#
_cell.length_a   1.000
_cell.length_b   1.000
_cell.length_c   1.000
_cell.angle_alpha   90.00
_cell.angle_beta   90.00
_cell.angle_gamma   90.00
#
_symmetry.space_group_name_H-M   'P 1'
#
loop_
_entity.id
_entity.type
_entity.pdbx_description
1 polymer ?
#
loop_
_entity_poly.entity_id
_entity_poly.type
_entity_poly.pdbx_seq_one_letter_code
_entity_poly.pdbx_strand_id
1 'polypeptide(L)'
;MSGIRRRMTLPSIQGREDPIYKAPTKPASDPGHSAAFIFVHGLGDDAAGLENVADQFQNNNKLPHMNWIIPNARENRDAMQKAWYRPTPLTPFPSSRPELDEEEDEQGLMETVNYLESLIDACVNKGIPPNRIVLGGFSQGCAVSLLTDLVSAKYAGRLAGIVGLMGYLPLAENYRLQDMRAHNGLPPVHGDVPVFLARGKKDILIPTRIWNRSLKGLEAVGLSKDSLEVHEYEDTGHTITGPLLRDMCAFLERVKDEKEAKLTPEQSATLVLDYLRKQNRPYSATDISTNLKNRVTKTAATKLLKDMHERKEVEGRAAGKQIVYHAIQEEPEEDDVEKLQEMDEKTKTLRDATAALRMAEKELRLTLREGAAQIPLHELKDTVGGLSLEKQEIMVRLEKLKSGNVKPVSVDEREKVGKDHRQLEKATSARKKIRNLMWDMIKGNLEKENCEETAEALGLEL
;
A
#
# COMPACT_ATOMS: atom_id res chain seq x y z
N MET A 1 -22.02 -23.91 -3.30
CA MET A 1 -22.01 -22.59 -2.63
C MET A 1 -21.12 -21.64 -3.41
N SER A 2 -21.69 -20.77 -4.23
CA SER A 2 -20.94 -19.75 -4.98
C SER A 2 -20.60 -18.60 -4.03
N GLY A 3 -19.38 -18.59 -3.49
CA GLY A 3 -18.90 -17.55 -2.58
C GLY A 3 -19.00 -16.17 -3.25
N ILE A 4 -19.87 -15.31 -2.72
CA ILE A 4 -19.92 -13.90 -3.08
C ILE A 4 -18.56 -13.32 -2.68
N ARG A 5 -17.70 -13.04 -3.67
CA ARG A 5 -16.43 -12.33 -3.45
C ARG A 5 -16.77 -10.95 -2.91
N ARG A 6 -16.65 -10.74 -1.59
CA ARG A 6 -16.75 -9.40 -1.00
C ARG A 6 -15.62 -8.55 -1.58
N ARG A 7 -15.98 -7.44 -2.24
CA ARG A 7 -15.02 -6.44 -2.70
C ARG A 7 -14.31 -5.88 -1.46
N MET A 8 -13.01 -5.64 -1.57
CA MET A 8 -12.26 -4.99 -0.50
C MET A 8 -12.72 -3.53 -0.43
N THR A 9 -13.32 -3.13 0.69
CA THR A 9 -13.69 -1.74 0.94
C THR A 9 -12.60 -1.15 1.82
N LEU A 10 -11.73 -0.34 1.22
CA LEU A 10 -10.70 0.36 1.95
C LEU A 10 -11.28 1.65 2.56
N PRO A 11 -10.77 2.10 3.71
CA PRO A 11 -11.17 3.36 4.32
C PRO A 11 -10.87 4.53 3.38
N SER A 12 -11.85 5.41 3.22
CA SER A 12 -11.66 6.72 2.59
C SER A 12 -11.68 7.77 3.70
N ILE A 13 -10.67 8.63 3.72
CA ILE A 13 -10.47 9.62 4.79
C ILE A 13 -10.32 10.98 4.14
N GLN A 14 -11.11 11.96 4.60
CA GLN A 14 -11.02 13.33 4.12
C GLN A 14 -9.57 13.85 4.20
N GLY A 15 -9.13 14.50 3.11
CA GLY A 15 -7.78 15.06 2.99
C GLY A 15 -6.67 14.03 2.76
N ARG A 16 -7.01 12.75 2.49
CA ARG A 16 -6.08 11.70 2.10
C ARG A 16 -6.58 11.06 0.81
N GLU A 17 -5.71 10.93 -0.19
CA GLU A 17 -6.06 10.19 -1.41
C GLU A 17 -6.29 8.71 -1.09
N ASP A 18 -7.25 8.09 -1.78
CA ASP A 18 -7.59 6.69 -1.56
C ASP A 18 -6.39 5.78 -1.87
N PRO A 19 -6.24 4.64 -1.17
CA PRO A 19 -5.19 3.67 -1.47
C PRO A 19 -5.35 3.04 -2.86
N ILE A 20 -4.22 2.73 -3.50
CA ILE A 20 -4.19 1.86 -4.67
C ILE A 20 -4.39 0.42 -4.20
N TYR A 21 -5.38 -0.27 -4.78
CA TYR A 21 -5.65 -1.68 -4.51
C TYR A 21 -5.39 -2.53 -5.75
N LYS A 22 -4.47 -3.50 -5.65
CA LYS A 22 -4.28 -4.53 -6.67
C LYS A 22 -4.77 -5.89 -6.19
N ALA A 23 -5.75 -6.42 -6.90
CA ALA A 23 -6.30 -7.73 -6.65
C ALA A 23 -5.26 -8.84 -6.96
N PRO A 24 -5.34 -9.99 -6.27
CA PRO A 24 -4.49 -11.14 -6.57
C PRO A 24 -4.74 -11.66 -7.99
N THR A 25 -3.67 -12.03 -8.69
CA THR A 25 -3.74 -12.63 -10.04
C THR A 25 -4.40 -14.00 -10.04
N LYS A 26 -4.29 -14.74 -8.93
CA LYS A 26 -5.04 -15.99 -8.67
C LYS A 26 -5.78 -15.86 -7.34
N PRO A 27 -7.02 -15.33 -7.32
CA PRO A 27 -7.79 -15.21 -6.09
C PRO A 27 -8.05 -16.59 -5.45
N ALA A 28 -7.84 -16.71 -4.14
CA ALA A 28 -8.21 -17.94 -3.42
C ALA A 28 -9.75 -18.12 -3.43
N SER A 29 -10.20 -19.37 -3.45
CA SER A 29 -11.63 -19.70 -3.36
C SER A 29 -12.23 -19.36 -2.00
N ASP A 30 -11.42 -19.50 -0.96
CA ASP A 30 -11.72 -19.13 0.42
C ASP A 30 -10.87 -17.90 0.82
N PRO A 31 -11.50 -16.78 1.26
CA PRO A 31 -10.81 -15.60 1.75
C PRO A 31 -9.78 -15.90 2.85
N GLY A 32 -10.02 -16.90 3.72
CA GLY A 32 -9.08 -17.29 4.78
C GLY A 32 -7.73 -17.80 4.26
N HIS A 33 -7.68 -18.25 3.01
CA HIS A 33 -6.44 -18.68 2.34
C HIS A 33 -5.78 -17.56 1.52
N SER A 34 -6.39 -16.37 1.44
CA SER A 34 -5.77 -15.19 0.80
C SER A 34 -4.67 -14.60 1.68
N ALA A 35 -3.84 -13.74 1.10
CA ALA A 35 -2.89 -12.93 1.86
C ALA A 35 -2.97 -11.48 1.41
N ALA A 36 -2.49 -10.55 2.24
CA ALA A 36 -2.38 -9.14 1.89
C ALA A 36 -0.99 -8.60 2.21
N PHE A 37 -0.53 -7.64 1.42
CA PHE A 37 0.64 -6.83 1.71
C PHE A 37 0.22 -5.37 1.64
N ILE A 38 0.29 -4.69 2.79
CA ILE A 38 0.10 -3.24 2.91
C ILE A 38 1.48 -2.61 2.75
N PHE A 39 1.72 -1.90 1.65
CA PHE A 39 3.04 -1.39 1.29
C PHE A 39 3.07 0.14 1.30
N VAL A 40 3.78 0.71 2.27
CA VAL A 40 3.73 2.12 2.66
C VAL A 40 4.93 2.88 2.09
N HIS A 41 4.68 3.96 1.33
CA HIS A 41 5.73 4.74 0.65
C HIS A 41 6.52 5.66 1.60
N GLY A 42 7.61 6.23 1.11
CA GLY A 42 8.47 7.15 1.87
C GLY A 42 7.96 8.59 1.91
N LEU A 43 8.70 9.45 2.61
CA LEU A 43 8.47 10.90 2.63
C LEU A 43 8.56 11.50 1.22
N GLY A 44 7.60 12.35 0.85
CA GLY A 44 7.58 13.05 -0.43
C GLY A 44 7.15 12.20 -1.64
N ASP A 45 6.88 10.91 -1.43
CA ASP A 45 6.42 9.97 -2.46
C ASP A 45 4.89 9.78 -2.41
N ASP A 46 4.36 8.93 -3.28
CA ASP A 46 2.96 8.52 -3.29
C ASP A 46 2.78 7.02 -3.55
N ALA A 47 1.53 6.56 -3.58
CA ALA A 47 1.22 5.16 -3.83
C ALA A 47 1.65 4.66 -5.22
N ALA A 48 1.73 5.54 -6.23
CA ALA A 48 2.10 5.14 -7.58
C ALA A 48 3.59 4.74 -7.67
N GLY A 49 4.45 5.37 -6.86
CA GLY A 49 5.87 5.00 -6.75
C GLY A 49 6.08 3.52 -6.39
N LEU A 50 5.29 2.99 -5.46
CA LEU A 50 5.34 1.58 -5.05
C LEU A 50 4.43 0.65 -5.88
N GLU A 51 3.47 1.21 -6.62
CA GLU A 51 2.57 0.45 -7.49
C GLU A 51 3.32 -0.39 -8.53
N ASN A 52 4.42 0.17 -9.06
CA ASN A 52 5.29 -0.52 -10.00
C ASN A 52 5.95 -1.76 -9.40
N VAL A 53 6.29 -1.74 -8.10
CA VAL A 53 6.84 -2.93 -7.42
C VAL A 53 5.81 -4.06 -7.41
N ALA A 54 4.56 -3.76 -7.10
CA ALA A 54 3.48 -4.75 -7.16
C ALA A 54 3.30 -5.32 -8.58
N ASP A 55 3.39 -4.48 -9.62
CA ASP A 55 3.33 -4.93 -11.02
C ASP A 55 4.47 -5.87 -11.38
N GLN A 56 5.71 -5.53 -10.99
CA GLN A 56 6.87 -6.39 -11.24
C GLN A 56 6.68 -7.78 -10.64
N PHE A 57 6.13 -7.87 -9.43
CA PHE A 57 5.86 -9.16 -8.79
C PHE A 57 4.76 -9.93 -9.53
N GLN A 58 3.65 -9.27 -9.84
CA GLN A 58 2.52 -9.91 -10.52
C GLN A 58 2.88 -10.37 -11.95
N ASN A 59 3.58 -9.54 -12.71
CA ASN A 59 4.03 -9.83 -14.08
C ASN A 59 5.02 -11.01 -14.13
N ASN A 60 5.81 -11.19 -13.07
CA ASN A 60 6.72 -12.33 -12.92
C ASN A 60 6.06 -13.56 -12.24
N ASN A 61 4.73 -13.60 -12.15
CA ASN A 61 3.96 -14.67 -11.51
C ASN A 61 4.35 -14.93 -10.04
N LYS A 62 4.87 -13.92 -9.34
CA LYS A 62 5.20 -13.99 -7.92
C LYS A 62 3.99 -13.62 -7.08
N LEU A 63 3.88 -14.25 -5.91
CA LEU A 63 2.83 -14.00 -4.90
C LEU A 63 1.39 -13.97 -5.47
N PRO A 64 0.94 -15.00 -6.23
CA PRO A 64 -0.29 -14.92 -7.03
C PRO A 64 -1.58 -14.74 -6.21
N HIS A 65 -1.57 -15.14 -4.93
CA HIS A 65 -2.70 -14.99 -4.01
C HIS A 65 -2.63 -13.71 -3.14
N MET A 66 -1.72 -12.78 -3.44
CA MET A 66 -1.50 -11.57 -2.64
C MET A 66 -2.40 -10.42 -3.09
N ASN A 67 -3.07 -9.79 -2.12
CA ASN A 67 -3.72 -8.51 -2.27
C ASN A 67 -2.69 -7.41 -1.97
N TRP A 68 -2.43 -6.50 -2.90
CA TRP A 68 -1.56 -5.36 -2.62
C TRP A 68 -2.41 -4.14 -2.28
N ILE A 69 -2.09 -3.50 -1.16
CA ILE A 69 -2.76 -2.30 -0.68
C ILE A 69 -1.66 -1.26 -0.49
N ILE A 70 -1.72 -0.17 -1.25
CA ILE A 70 -0.66 0.83 -1.29
C ILE A 70 -1.30 2.16 -0.92
N PRO A 71 -1.26 2.53 0.38
CA PRO A 71 -1.93 3.73 0.85
C PRO A 71 -1.13 4.99 0.53
N ASN A 72 -1.82 6.13 0.44
CA ASN A 72 -1.21 7.45 0.33
C ASN A 72 -1.07 8.13 1.70
N ALA A 73 0.03 8.83 1.91
CA ALA A 73 0.18 9.81 2.98
C ALA A 73 -0.69 11.05 2.72
N ARG A 74 -0.91 11.87 3.76
CA ARG A 74 -1.53 13.20 3.62
C ARG A 74 -0.49 14.24 3.25
N GLU A 75 -0.93 15.31 2.60
CA GLU A 75 -0.14 16.54 2.52
C GLU A 75 0.14 17.03 3.95
N ASN A 76 1.42 17.15 4.29
CA ASN A 76 1.86 17.62 5.59
C ASN A 76 2.41 19.05 5.42
N ARG A 77 1.79 20.01 6.10
CA ARG A 77 2.15 21.43 6.01
C ARG A 77 3.55 21.72 6.51
N ASP A 78 3.96 21.07 7.60
CA ASP A 78 5.27 21.28 8.22
C ASP A 78 6.39 20.68 7.36
N ALA A 79 6.11 19.53 6.71
CA ALA A 79 7.04 18.90 5.78
C ALA A 79 7.03 19.53 4.37
N MET A 80 6.01 20.33 4.05
CA MET A 80 5.73 20.89 2.72
C MET A 80 5.60 19.85 1.59
N GLN A 81 5.22 18.62 1.94
CA GLN A 81 5.07 17.48 1.03
C GLN A 81 4.23 16.38 1.70
N LYS A 82 3.90 15.32 0.95
CA LYS A 82 3.26 14.12 1.49
C LYS A 82 4.13 13.47 2.57
N ALA A 83 3.61 13.34 3.78
CA ALA A 83 4.33 12.73 4.91
C ALA A 83 3.38 11.96 5.83
N TRP A 84 3.89 10.86 6.41
CA TRP A 84 3.16 10.05 7.39
C TRP A 84 3.16 10.69 8.78
N TYR A 85 4.20 11.46 9.07
CA TYR A 85 4.40 12.25 10.29
C TYR A 85 5.41 13.36 9.98
N ARG A 86 5.48 14.39 10.82
CA ARG A 86 6.46 15.47 10.65
C ARG A 86 7.89 14.90 10.77
N PRO A 87 8.74 15.08 9.75
CA PRO A 87 10.10 14.55 9.79
C PRO A 87 10.94 15.31 10.82
N THR A 88 11.77 14.56 11.55
CA THR A 88 12.85 15.11 12.39
C THR A 88 14.21 14.86 11.74
N PRO A 89 15.20 15.75 11.93
CA PRO A 89 16.53 15.58 11.34
C PRO A 89 17.24 14.30 11.83
N LEU A 90 17.62 13.43 10.90
CA LEU A 90 18.40 12.22 11.18
C LEU A 90 19.90 12.51 11.02
N THR A 91 20.58 12.78 12.14
CA THR A 91 21.99 13.18 12.11
C THR A 91 22.96 11.98 12.20
N PRO A 92 24.07 11.96 11.42
CA PRO A 92 25.08 10.91 11.51
C PRO A 92 25.81 10.86 12.86
N PHE A 93 25.87 12.00 13.56
CA PHE A 93 26.56 12.17 14.83
C PHE A 93 25.56 12.52 15.93
N PRO A 94 25.76 12.04 17.17
CA PRO A 94 24.95 12.47 18.30
C PRO A 94 25.13 13.98 18.53
N SER A 95 24.07 14.63 19.00
CA SER A 95 24.14 16.04 19.39
C SER A 95 25.08 16.22 20.57
N SER A 96 25.79 17.34 20.57
CA SER A 96 26.62 17.75 21.72
C SER A 96 25.77 18.11 22.93
N ARG A 97 24.48 18.40 22.72
CA ARG A 97 23.48 18.78 23.72
C ARG A 97 22.20 17.98 23.46
N PRO A 98 22.13 16.71 23.91
CA PRO A 98 20.98 15.83 23.66
C PRO A 98 19.64 16.40 24.16
N GLU A 99 19.67 17.25 25.19
CA GLU A 99 18.50 17.96 25.72
C GLU A 99 17.88 18.98 24.76
N LEU A 100 18.59 19.33 23.68
CA LEU A 100 18.12 20.25 22.62
C LEU A 100 17.70 19.52 21.35
N ASP A 101 17.76 18.18 21.33
CA ASP A 101 17.33 17.42 20.17
C ASP A 101 15.83 17.57 19.96
N GLU A 102 15.42 17.74 18.70
CA GLU A 102 14.00 17.85 18.36
C GLU A 102 13.27 16.55 18.72
N GLU A 103 12.16 16.69 19.41
CA GLU A 103 11.30 15.55 19.70
C GLU A 103 10.66 15.01 18.41
N GLU A 104 10.64 13.68 18.31
CA GLU A 104 9.89 12.97 17.28
C GLU A 104 8.39 13.25 17.42
N ASP A 105 7.70 13.36 16.28
CA ASP A 105 6.26 13.63 16.19
C ASP A 105 5.42 12.40 16.58
N GLU A 106 5.36 12.13 17.88
CA GLU A 106 4.62 10.99 18.44
C GLU A 106 3.12 11.03 18.06
N GLN A 107 2.52 12.22 18.04
CA GLN A 107 1.13 12.37 17.65
C GLN A 107 0.92 11.96 16.19
N GLY A 108 1.70 12.52 15.25
CA GLY A 108 1.59 12.17 13.82
C GLY A 108 1.91 10.70 13.55
N LEU A 109 2.88 10.13 14.27
CA LEU A 109 3.18 8.70 14.23
C LEU A 109 1.96 7.87 14.62
N MET A 110 1.30 8.18 15.74
CA MET A 110 0.13 7.44 16.21
C MET A 110 -1.11 7.65 15.33
N GLU A 111 -1.29 8.84 14.74
CA GLU A 111 -2.32 9.08 13.72
C GLU A 111 -2.13 8.16 12.51
N THR A 112 -0.89 7.96 12.07
CA THR A 112 -0.58 7.00 11.00
C THR A 112 -0.76 5.55 11.44
N VAL A 113 -0.35 5.17 12.65
CA VAL A 113 -0.61 3.82 13.19
C VAL A 113 -2.10 3.51 13.14
N ASN A 114 -2.96 4.41 13.63
CA ASN A 114 -4.42 4.24 13.60
C ASN A 114 -4.96 4.10 12.17
N TYR A 115 -4.40 4.84 11.21
CA TYR A 115 -4.78 4.69 9.81
C TYR A 115 -4.35 3.32 9.25
N LEU A 116 -3.13 2.86 9.52
CA LEU A 116 -2.67 1.55 9.07
C LEU A 116 -3.49 0.42 9.72
N GLU A 117 -3.87 0.55 10.99
CA GLU A 117 -4.82 -0.36 11.63
C GLU A 117 -6.14 -0.45 10.87
N SER A 118 -6.68 0.67 10.38
CA SER A 118 -7.93 0.67 9.61
C SER A 118 -7.81 -0.07 8.26
N LEU A 119 -6.61 -0.08 7.66
CA LEU A 119 -6.33 -0.88 6.46
C LEU A 119 -6.23 -2.37 6.79
N ILE A 120 -5.64 -2.72 7.94
CA ILE A 120 -5.59 -4.09 8.45
C ILE A 120 -7.01 -4.56 8.77
N ASP A 121 -7.83 -3.74 9.44
CA ASP A 121 -9.24 -3.99 9.73
C ASP A 121 -10.02 -4.28 8.42
N ALA A 122 -9.77 -3.53 7.35
CA ALA A 122 -10.38 -3.79 6.04
C ALA A 122 -9.98 -5.15 5.44
N CYS A 123 -8.74 -5.61 5.66
CA CYS A 123 -8.29 -6.95 5.28
C CYS A 123 -9.00 -8.04 6.09
N VAL A 124 -9.07 -7.86 7.40
CA VAL A 124 -9.74 -8.80 8.33
C VAL A 124 -11.23 -8.89 8.02
N ASN A 125 -11.90 -7.78 7.76
CA ASN A 125 -13.31 -7.73 7.39
C ASN A 125 -13.61 -8.42 6.04
N LYS A 126 -12.62 -8.48 5.14
CA LYS A 126 -12.70 -9.27 3.91
C LYS A 126 -12.51 -10.78 4.15
N GLY A 127 -12.03 -11.16 5.33
CA GLY A 127 -11.76 -12.54 5.74
C GLY A 127 -10.30 -12.96 5.62
N ILE A 128 -9.36 -12.03 5.46
CA ILE A 128 -7.91 -12.32 5.47
C ILE A 128 -7.44 -12.28 6.93
N PRO A 129 -6.97 -13.40 7.52
CA PRO A 129 -6.58 -13.40 8.92
C PRO A 129 -5.27 -12.61 9.14
N PRO A 130 -5.06 -11.99 10.32
CA PRO A 130 -3.88 -11.15 10.59
C PRO A 130 -2.53 -11.81 10.31
N ASN A 131 -2.39 -13.10 10.65
CA ASN A 131 -1.21 -13.92 10.37
C ASN A 131 -0.98 -14.21 8.87
N ARG A 132 -1.78 -13.63 7.96
CA ARG A 132 -1.59 -13.65 6.50
C ARG A 132 -1.52 -12.24 5.91
N ILE A 133 -1.37 -11.23 6.76
CA ILE A 133 -1.17 -9.83 6.38
C ILE A 133 0.26 -9.45 6.70
N VAL A 134 1.00 -9.03 5.69
CA VAL A 134 2.31 -8.39 5.85
C VAL A 134 2.10 -6.88 5.84
N LEU A 135 2.76 -6.18 6.76
CA LEU A 135 2.84 -4.72 6.73
C LEU A 135 4.29 -4.33 6.45
N GLY A 136 4.50 -3.37 5.56
CA GLY A 136 5.87 -2.93 5.30
C GLY A 136 5.92 -1.62 4.54
N GLY A 137 7.12 -1.07 4.43
CA GLY A 137 7.29 0.21 3.78
C GLY A 137 8.73 0.63 3.55
N PHE A 138 8.86 1.76 2.88
CA PHE A 138 10.12 2.39 2.51
C PHE A 138 10.33 3.68 3.33
N SER A 139 11.52 3.89 3.89
CA SER A 139 11.87 5.13 4.61
C SER A 139 10.89 5.47 5.75
N GLN A 140 10.15 6.59 5.72
CA GLN A 140 9.06 6.83 6.70
C GLN A 140 8.04 5.68 6.76
N GLY A 141 7.74 5.06 5.63
CA GLY A 141 6.84 3.90 5.58
C GLY A 141 7.37 2.70 6.35
N CYS A 142 8.70 2.49 6.38
CA CYS A 142 9.34 1.49 7.23
C CYS A 142 9.15 1.82 8.71
N ALA A 143 9.38 3.09 9.09
CA ALA A 143 9.22 3.57 10.46
C ALA A 143 7.82 3.32 11.01
N VAL A 144 6.77 3.69 10.28
CA VAL A 144 5.39 3.48 10.73
C VAL A 144 4.95 2.02 10.64
N SER A 145 5.52 1.23 9.75
CA SER A 145 5.24 -0.21 9.66
C SER A 145 5.78 -0.96 10.88
N LEU A 146 7.03 -0.69 11.26
CA LEU A 146 7.62 -1.22 12.49
C LEU A 146 6.86 -0.73 13.71
N LEU A 147 6.59 0.57 13.80
CA LEU A 147 5.90 1.13 14.94
C LEU A 147 4.50 0.50 15.12
N THR A 148 3.73 0.34 14.03
CA THR A 148 2.40 -0.26 14.09
C THR A 148 2.42 -1.66 14.69
N ASP A 149 3.33 -2.54 14.24
CA ASP A 149 3.45 -3.89 14.81
C ASP A 149 4.02 -3.91 16.22
N LEU A 150 4.75 -2.87 16.63
CA LEU A 150 5.29 -2.79 17.98
C LEU A 150 4.30 -2.19 18.97
N VAL A 151 3.28 -1.45 18.55
CA VAL A 151 2.50 -0.62 19.50
C VAL A 151 1.00 -0.75 19.34
N SER A 152 0.51 -1.33 18.25
CA SER A 152 -0.92 -1.58 18.05
C SER A 152 -1.47 -2.52 19.12
N ALA A 153 -2.44 -2.04 19.91
CA ALA A 153 -3.15 -2.88 20.88
C ALA A 153 -3.92 -4.04 20.20
N LYS A 154 -4.23 -3.91 18.90
CA LYS A 154 -4.98 -4.91 18.13
C LYS A 154 -4.08 -5.92 17.45
N TYR A 155 -2.97 -5.47 16.87
CA TYR A 155 -2.21 -6.24 15.88
C TYR A 155 -0.77 -6.53 16.26
N ALA A 156 -0.24 -5.91 17.33
CA ALA A 156 1.14 -6.13 17.71
C ALA A 156 1.43 -7.61 17.94
N GLY A 157 2.44 -8.15 17.24
CA GLY A 157 2.82 -9.54 17.39
C GLY A 157 1.94 -10.54 16.62
N ARG A 158 0.97 -10.07 15.82
CA ARG A 158 -0.07 -10.93 15.19
C ARG A 158 -0.06 -10.96 13.67
N LEU A 159 0.75 -10.10 13.05
CA LEU A 159 0.88 -10.03 11.59
C LEU A 159 1.74 -11.18 11.04
N ALA A 160 1.61 -11.47 9.75
CA ALA A 160 2.42 -12.50 9.07
C ALA A 160 3.91 -12.17 9.09
N GLY A 161 4.23 -10.87 9.03
CA GLY A 161 5.58 -10.35 9.11
C GLY A 161 5.62 -8.87 8.81
N ILE A 162 6.78 -8.27 9.05
CA ILE A 162 7.08 -6.86 8.79
C ILE A 162 8.20 -6.73 7.78
N VAL A 163 8.06 -5.79 6.84
CA VAL A 163 9.09 -5.46 5.86
C VAL A 163 9.50 -4.00 6.01
N GLY A 164 10.73 -3.76 6.45
CA GLY A 164 11.32 -2.43 6.56
C GLY A 164 12.42 -2.20 5.54
N LEU A 165 12.23 -1.26 4.62
CA LEU A 165 13.20 -0.93 3.56
C LEU A 165 13.76 0.47 3.77
N MET A 166 15.09 0.61 3.75
CA MET A 166 15.79 1.91 3.80
C MET A 166 15.25 2.84 4.89
N GLY A 167 15.00 2.32 6.09
CA GLY A 167 14.29 3.05 7.13
C GLY A 167 14.89 2.84 8.52
N TYR A 168 14.13 3.24 9.53
CA TYR A 168 14.56 3.26 10.92
C TYR A 168 13.38 2.98 11.86
N LEU A 169 13.67 2.70 13.12
CA LEU A 169 12.69 2.57 14.18
C LEU A 169 12.54 3.92 14.91
N PRO A 170 11.36 4.58 14.85
CA PRO A 170 11.11 5.79 15.62
C PRO A 170 10.96 5.44 17.11
N LEU A 171 11.17 6.44 17.98
CA LEU A 171 11.00 6.30 19.44
C LEU A 171 11.94 5.26 20.10
N ALA A 172 13.02 4.87 19.42
CA ALA A 172 13.94 3.82 19.86
C ALA A 172 14.84 4.20 21.06
N GLU A 173 14.77 5.42 21.57
CA GLU A 173 15.57 5.91 22.70
C GLU A 173 14.73 6.23 23.92
N ASN A 174 15.40 6.35 25.07
CA ASN A 174 14.82 6.84 26.33
C ASN A 174 13.58 6.06 26.78
N TYR A 175 13.52 4.77 26.49
CA TYR A 175 12.42 3.87 26.83
C TYR A 175 11.04 4.29 26.25
N ARG A 176 10.97 5.27 25.34
CA ARG A 176 9.70 5.79 24.82
C ARG A 176 8.84 4.70 24.19
N LEU A 177 9.45 3.81 23.43
CA LEU A 177 8.74 2.69 22.81
C LEU A 177 8.22 1.68 23.84
N GLN A 178 8.99 1.38 24.89
CA GLN A 178 8.58 0.50 26.00
C GLN A 178 7.43 1.13 26.79
N ASP A 179 7.53 2.43 27.09
CA ASP A 179 6.49 3.17 27.78
C ASP A 179 5.21 3.17 26.96
N MET A 180 5.29 3.45 25.65
CA MET A 180 4.12 3.46 24.77
C MET A 180 3.48 2.06 24.65
N ARG A 181 4.30 1.00 24.60
CA ARG A 181 3.81 -0.39 24.68
C ARG A 181 3.07 -0.68 25.98
N ALA A 182 3.64 -0.26 27.11
CA ALA A 182 3.02 -0.44 28.41
C ALA A 182 1.69 0.33 28.53
N HIS A 183 1.64 1.57 28.04
CA HIS A 183 0.41 2.37 27.98
C HIS A 183 -0.68 1.70 27.12
N ASN A 184 -0.30 1.02 26.03
CA ASN A 184 -1.21 0.26 25.17
C ASN A 184 -1.55 -1.14 25.71
N GLY A 185 -1.11 -1.49 26.93
CA GLY A 185 -1.40 -2.78 27.57
C GLY A 185 -0.68 -3.97 26.94
N LEU A 186 0.40 -3.73 26.18
CA LEU A 186 1.17 -4.77 25.52
C LEU A 186 2.20 -5.40 26.47
N PRO A 187 2.55 -6.69 26.27
CA PRO A 187 3.58 -7.33 27.07
C PRO A 187 4.96 -6.65 26.89
N PRO A 188 5.86 -6.73 27.87
CA PRO A 188 7.20 -6.15 27.76
C PRO A 188 8.02 -6.70 26.58
N VAL A 189 7.76 -7.96 26.20
CA VAL A 189 8.41 -8.67 25.11
C VAL A 189 7.45 -8.75 23.92
N HIS A 190 7.88 -8.31 22.75
CA HIS A 190 7.06 -8.30 21.52
C HIS A 190 6.80 -9.70 20.94
N GLY A 191 7.82 -10.56 20.84
CA GLY A 191 7.67 -11.94 20.39
C GLY A 191 8.38 -12.25 19.07
N ASP A 192 7.81 -13.18 18.31
CA ASP A 192 8.46 -13.88 17.18
C ASP A 192 7.87 -13.53 15.80
N VAL A 193 7.29 -12.34 15.62
CA VAL A 193 6.85 -11.92 14.29
C VAL A 193 8.07 -11.80 13.38
N PRO A 194 8.09 -12.44 12.20
CA PRO A 194 9.19 -12.30 11.25
C PRO A 194 9.33 -10.85 10.78
N VAL A 195 10.53 -10.28 10.90
CA VAL A 195 10.85 -8.92 10.45
C VAL A 195 12.01 -9.00 9.46
N PHE A 196 11.79 -8.47 8.26
CA PHE A 196 12.81 -8.26 7.25
C PHE A 196 13.22 -6.80 7.25
N LEU A 197 14.49 -6.50 7.53
CA LEU A 197 15.05 -5.17 7.44
C LEU A 197 16.15 -5.11 6.38
N ALA A 198 16.01 -4.18 5.44
CA ALA A 198 16.99 -3.96 4.38
C ALA A 198 17.50 -2.52 4.36
N ARG A 199 18.80 -2.33 4.20
CA ARG A 199 19.40 -1.01 3.95
C ARG A 199 20.53 -1.03 2.93
N GLY A 200 20.78 0.12 2.33
CA GLY A 200 21.99 0.40 1.56
C GLY A 200 23.09 0.90 2.49
N LYS A 201 24.34 0.43 2.31
CA LYS A 201 25.47 0.94 3.09
C LYS A 201 25.93 2.34 2.65
N LYS A 202 25.56 2.78 1.44
CA LYS A 202 25.75 4.14 0.95
C LYS A 202 24.52 5.04 1.16
N ASP A 203 23.54 4.57 1.93
CA ASP A 203 22.39 5.39 2.33
C ASP A 203 22.85 6.48 3.31
N ILE A 204 22.80 7.73 2.87
CA ILE A 204 23.14 8.91 3.67
C ILE A 204 21.92 9.52 4.36
N LEU A 205 20.70 9.18 3.91
CA LEU A 205 19.46 9.72 4.47
C LEU A 205 19.09 8.98 5.76
N ILE A 206 19.43 7.69 5.85
CA ILE A 206 19.40 6.92 7.09
C ILE A 206 20.84 6.59 7.51
N PRO A 207 21.48 7.44 8.34
CA PRO A 207 22.85 7.19 8.77
C PRO A 207 23.00 5.88 9.55
N THR A 208 24.16 5.25 9.45
CA THR A 208 24.49 4.00 10.19
C THR A 208 24.24 4.09 11.69
N ARG A 209 24.42 5.28 12.28
CA ARG A 209 24.08 5.52 13.70
C ARG A 209 22.61 5.26 13.99
N ILE A 210 21.72 5.82 13.18
CA ILE A 210 20.25 5.69 13.32
C ILE A 210 19.81 4.26 13.04
N TRP A 211 20.40 3.62 12.04
CA TRP A 211 20.18 2.20 11.78
C TRP A 211 20.53 1.31 12.98
N ASN A 212 21.74 1.46 13.53
CA ASN A 212 22.19 0.67 14.68
C ASN A 212 21.34 0.95 15.93
N ARG A 213 20.88 2.20 16.13
CA ARG A 213 19.91 2.54 17.15
C ARG A 213 18.60 1.78 16.96
N SER A 214 18.14 1.66 15.72
CA SER A 214 16.91 0.93 15.40
C SER A 214 17.01 -0.55 15.77
N LEU A 215 18.12 -1.20 15.39
CA LEU A 215 18.37 -2.60 15.75
C LEU A 215 18.42 -2.82 17.26
N LYS A 216 19.08 -1.92 18.00
CA LYS A 216 19.11 -1.95 19.48
C LYS A 216 17.73 -1.74 20.10
N GLY A 217 16.93 -0.83 19.53
CA GLY A 217 15.56 -0.59 19.98
C GLY A 217 14.67 -1.82 19.82
N LEU A 218 14.79 -2.53 18.68
CA LEU A 218 14.09 -3.81 18.44
C LEU A 218 14.52 -4.90 19.43
N GLU A 219 15.82 -5.03 19.70
CA GLU A 219 16.33 -5.94 20.72
C GLU A 219 15.79 -5.57 22.12
N ALA A 220 15.72 -4.28 22.45
CA ALA A 220 15.26 -3.78 23.75
C ALA A 220 13.76 -3.97 24.00
N VAL A 221 12.93 -4.12 22.96
CA VAL A 221 11.50 -4.50 23.08
C VAL A 221 11.28 -6.01 22.98
N GLY A 222 12.37 -6.79 22.94
CA GLY A 222 12.31 -8.24 22.97
C GLY A 222 11.92 -8.89 21.64
N LEU A 223 12.24 -8.26 20.51
CA LEU A 223 12.16 -8.94 19.22
C LEU A 223 13.24 -10.04 19.16
N SER A 224 12.84 -11.28 18.88
CA SER A 224 13.76 -12.41 18.80
C SER A 224 14.76 -12.26 17.65
N LYS A 225 16.03 -12.62 17.91
CA LYS A 225 17.09 -12.61 16.89
C LYS A 225 16.80 -13.57 15.73
N ASP A 226 16.12 -14.68 16.02
CA ASP A 226 15.74 -15.66 15.00
C ASP A 226 14.62 -15.16 14.08
N SER A 227 13.87 -14.15 14.54
CA SER A 227 12.77 -13.53 13.82
C SER A 227 13.20 -12.29 13.03
N LEU A 228 14.43 -11.80 13.23
CA LEU A 228 14.95 -10.60 12.56
C LEU A 228 15.94 -10.96 11.46
N GLU A 229 15.55 -10.74 10.20
CA GLU A 229 16.39 -10.90 9.02
C GLU A 229 16.94 -9.54 8.57
N VAL A 230 18.26 -9.34 8.66
CA VAL A 230 18.93 -8.08 8.31
C VAL A 230 19.73 -8.22 7.01
N HIS A 231 19.44 -7.35 6.05
CA HIS A 231 20.13 -7.27 4.75
C HIS A 231 20.80 -5.91 4.56
N GLU A 232 22.11 -5.91 4.30
CA GLU A 232 22.86 -4.69 3.99
C GLU A 232 23.52 -4.80 2.61
N TYR A 233 23.21 -3.87 1.71
CA TYR A 233 23.71 -3.86 0.33
C TYR A 233 24.85 -2.85 0.17
N GLU A 234 26.06 -3.33 -0.14
CA GLU A 234 27.31 -2.54 -0.18
C GLU A 234 27.24 -1.29 -1.08
N ASP A 235 26.75 -1.44 -2.32
CA ASP A 235 26.76 -0.37 -3.33
C ASP A 235 25.43 0.35 -3.48
N THR A 236 24.51 0.19 -2.52
CA THR A 236 23.15 0.76 -2.60
C THR A 236 23.04 2.01 -1.72
N GLY A 237 22.45 3.07 -2.28
CA GLY A 237 22.04 4.29 -1.56
C GLY A 237 20.60 4.19 -1.01
N HIS A 238 19.90 5.31 -0.89
CA HIS A 238 18.50 5.35 -0.44
C HIS A 238 17.52 4.99 -1.57
N THR A 239 17.49 3.73 -1.99
CA THR A 239 16.65 3.29 -3.12
C THR A 239 16.31 1.80 -3.06
N ILE A 240 15.29 1.39 -3.81
CA ILE A 240 14.89 0.00 -3.97
C ILE A 240 15.61 -0.57 -5.20
N THR A 241 16.33 -1.68 -5.01
CA THR A 241 17.12 -2.33 -6.07
C THR A 241 16.62 -3.73 -6.38
N GLY A 242 17.00 -4.27 -7.54
CA GLY A 242 16.65 -5.64 -7.95
C GLY A 242 17.07 -6.73 -6.96
N PRO A 243 18.30 -6.72 -6.41
CA PRO A 243 18.70 -7.64 -5.33
C PRO A 243 17.77 -7.57 -4.13
N LEU A 244 17.47 -6.36 -3.65
CA LEU A 244 16.55 -6.15 -2.53
C LEU A 244 15.17 -6.72 -2.80
N LEU A 245 14.60 -6.47 -3.99
CA LEU A 245 13.29 -7.00 -4.35
C LEU A 245 13.28 -8.54 -4.41
N ARG A 246 14.38 -9.18 -4.80
CA ARG A 246 14.48 -10.65 -4.78
C ARG A 246 14.48 -11.20 -3.36
N ASP A 247 15.25 -10.61 -2.46
CA ASP A 247 15.32 -11.06 -1.07
C ASP A 247 13.99 -10.81 -0.34
N MET A 248 13.38 -9.64 -0.56
CA MET A 248 12.03 -9.34 -0.09
C MET A 248 11.00 -10.33 -0.64
N CYS A 249 11.09 -10.71 -1.92
CA CYS A 249 10.20 -11.72 -2.49
C CYS A 249 10.35 -13.08 -1.80
N ALA A 250 11.58 -13.51 -1.52
CA ALA A 250 11.85 -14.76 -0.81
C ALA A 250 11.29 -14.73 0.62
N PHE A 251 11.42 -13.59 1.32
CA PHE A 251 10.81 -13.37 2.61
C PHE A 251 9.28 -13.49 2.54
N LEU A 252 8.63 -12.76 1.62
CA LEU A 252 7.18 -12.74 1.44
C LEU A 252 6.59 -14.11 1.07
N GLU A 253 7.31 -14.89 0.25
CA GLU A 253 6.93 -16.28 -0.06
C GLU A 253 6.98 -17.15 1.20
N ARG A 254 8.02 -17.00 2.01
CA ARG A 254 8.24 -17.80 3.23
C ARG A 254 7.24 -17.50 4.35
N VAL A 255 6.94 -16.23 4.62
CA VAL A 255 6.07 -15.85 5.76
C VAL A 255 4.58 -16.08 5.48
N LYS A 256 4.20 -16.19 4.21
CA LYS A 256 2.82 -16.47 3.80
C LYS A 256 2.49 -17.96 3.80
N ASP A 257 3.48 -18.78 3.51
CA ASP A 257 3.39 -20.22 3.62
C ASP A 257 3.61 -20.56 5.09
N GLU A 258 2.53 -20.55 5.89
CA GLU A 258 2.61 -21.19 7.21
C GLU A 258 3.23 -22.58 7.00
N LYS A 259 4.31 -22.87 7.73
CA LYS A 259 4.42 -24.21 8.29
C LYS A 259 3.20 -24.35 9.19
N GLU A 260 2.06 -24.75 8.62
CA GLU A 260 0.91 -25.19 9.40
C GLU A 260 1.49 -26.14 10.44
N ALA A 261 1.28 -25.83 11.73
CA ALA A 261 1.89 -26.59 12.82
C ALA A 261 1.71 -28.08 12.55
N LYS A 262 2.81 -28.86 12.62
CA LYS A 262 2.74 -30.30 12.35
C LYS A 262 1.63 -30.89 13.21
N LEU A 263 0.57 -31.36 12.56
CA LEU A 263 -0.55 -31.99 13.23
C LEU A 263 0.00 -33.14 14.08
N THR A 264 -0.50 -33.27 15.31
CA THR A 264 -0.22 -34.48 16.07
C THR A 264 -0.77 -35.71 15.33
N PRO A 265 -0.31 -36.93 15.62
CA PRO A 265 -0.86 -38.14 15.01
C PRO A 265 -2.40 -38.23 15.17
N GLU A 266 -2.93 -37.81 16.31
CA GLU A 266 -4.36 -37.83 16.65
C GLU A 266 -5.14 -36.79 15.83
N GLN A 267 -4.60 -35.59 15.69
CA GLN A 267 -5.20 -34.53 14.85
C GLN A 267 -5.18 -34.92 13.37
N SER A 268 -4.08 -35.54 12.92
CA SER A 268 -3.95 -36.06 11.56
C SER A 268 -4.97 -37.17 11.29
N ALA A 269 -5.18 -38.06 12.26
CA ALA A 269 -6.18 -39.12 12.16
C ALA A 269 -7.60 -38.54 12.04
N THR A 270 -7.94 -37.62 12.94
CA THR A 270 -9.26 -36.95 12.96
C THR A 270 -9.53 -36.25 11.64
N LEU A 271 -8.54 -35.51 11.12
CA LEU A 271 -8.66 -34.78 9.86
C LEU A 271 -8.90 -35.71 8.66
N VAL A 272 -8.20 -36.84 8.59
CA VAL A 272 -8.36 -37.83 7.51
C VAL A 272 -9.74 -38.48 7.57
N LEU A 273 -10.23 -38.84 8.76
CA LEU A 273 -11.54 -39.43 8.95
C LEU A 273 -12.67 -38.45 8.60
N ASP A 274 -12.58 -37.21 9.06
CA ASP A 274 -13.53 -36.14 8.73
C ASP A 274 -13.56 -35.86 7.23
N TYR A 275 -12.39 -35.86 6.58
CA TYR A 275 -12.31 -35.70 5.12
C TYR A 275 -13.05 -36.82 4.39
N LEU A 276 -12.84 -38.09 4.78
CA LEU A 276 -13.52 -39.24 4.19
C LEU A 276 -15.03 -39.19 4.38
N ARG A 277 -15.50 -38.84 5.59
CA ARG A 277 -16.92 -38.68 5.91
C ARG A 277 -17.57 -37.55 5.11
N LYS A 278 -16.92 -36.39 5.06
CA LYS A 278 -17.46 -35.19 4.39
C LYS A 278 -17.52 -35.35 2.87
N GLN A 279 -16.51 -35.98 2.27
CA GLN A 279 -16.48 -36.21 0.82
C GLN A 279 -17.30 -37.42 0.41
N ASN A 280 -17.47 -38.39 1.31
CA ASN A 280 -18.18 -39.65 1.11
C ASN A 280 -17.81 -40.35 -0.21
N ARG A 281 -16.51 -40.37 -0.53
CA ARG A 281 -15.91 -40.97 -1.73
C ARG A 281 -14.68 -41.79 -1.36
N PRO A 282 -14.39 -42.89 -2.08
CA PRO A 282 -13.19 -43.70 -1.82
C PRO A 282 -11.93 -42.98 -2.31
N TYR A 283 -10.87 -42.97 -1.49
CA TYR A 283 -9.58 -42.35 -1.81
C TYR A 283 -8.40 -43.25 -1.44
N SER A 284 -7.31 -43.20 -2.22
CA SER A 284 -6.04 -43.81 -1.83
C SER A 284 -5.27 -42.91 -0.84
N ALA A 285 -4.26 -43.46 -0.17
CA ALA A 285 -3.37 -42.66 0.67
C ALA A 285 -2.66 -41.52 -0.10
N THR A 286 -2.41 -41.72 -1.40
CA THR A 286 -1.83 -40.69 -2.28
C THR A 286 -2.83 -39.57 -2.53
N ASP A 287 -4.09 -39.92 -2.79
CA ASP A 287 -5.16 -38.94 -3.02
C ASP A 287 -5.44 -38.14 -1.76
N ILE A 288 -5.50 -38.78 -0.59
CA ILE A 288 -5.68 -38.08 0.69
C ILE A 288 -4.53 -37.11 0.95
N SER A 289 -3.27 -37.54 0.79
CA SER A 289 -2.11 -36.66 0.93
C SER A 289 -2.20 -35.46 -0.02
N THR A 290 -2.59 -35.69 -1.27
CA THR A 290 -2.69 -34.63 -2.30
C THR A 290 -3.84 -33.68 -2.02
N ASN A 291 -5.02 -34.21 -1.68
CA ASN A 291 -6.23 -33.44 -1.40
C ASN A 291 -6.11 -32.60 -0.11
N LEU A 292 -5.39 -33.14 0.88
CA LEU A 292 -5.02 -32.42 2.10
C LEU A 292 -3.75 -31.57 1.91
N LYS A 293 -3.27 -31.37 0.68
CA LYS A 293 -2.10 -30.54 0.34
C LYS A 293 -0.85 -30.87 1.16
N ASN A 294 -0.60 -32.16 1.39
CA ASN A 294 0.49 -32.71 2.21
C ASN A 294 0.47 -32.33 3.70
N ARG A 295 -0.65 -31.78 4.21
CA ARG A 295 -0.86 -31.56 5.64
C ARG A 295 -0.77 -32.87 6.44
N VAL A 296 -1.15 -33.97 5.80
CA VAL A 296 -0.78 -35.34 6.19
C VAL A 296 0.05 -35.92 5.04
N THR A 297 1.30 -36.30 5.32
CA THR A 297 2.19 -36.87 4.29
C THR A 297 1.67 -38.22 3.79
N LYS A 298 2.02 -38.62 2.57
CA LYS A 298 1.67 -39.94 2.02
C LYS A 298 2.01 -41.10 2.97
N THR A 299 3.18 -41.06 3.60
CA THR A 299 3.63 -42.10 4.54
C THR A 299 2.76 -42.11 5.80
N ALA A 300 2.46 -40.94 6.36
CA ALA A 300 1.57 -40.82 7.51
C ALA A 300 0.14 -41.24 7.18
N ALA A 301 -0.41 -40.80 6.03
CA ALA A 301 -1.73 -41.19 5.55
C ALA A 301 -1.84 -42.70 5.32
N THR A 302 -0.80 -43.32 4.76
CA THR A 302 -0.77 -44.78 4.56
C THR A 302 -0.84 -45.53 5.88
N LYS A 303 -0.09 -45.10 6.90
CA LYS A 303 -0.12 -45.69 8.24
C LYS A 303 -1.48 -45.46 8.91
N LEU A 304 -1.95 -44.21 8.93
CA LEU A 304 -3.21 -43.83 9.56
C LEU A 304 -4.42 -44.57 8.97
N LEU A 305 -4.51 -44.66 7.64
CA LEU A 305 -5.61 -45.37 6.99
C LEU A 305 -5.60 -46.87 7.28
N LYS A 306 -4.41 -47.47 7.37
CA LYS A 306 -4.26 -48.87 7.76
C LYS A 306 -4.69 -49.07 9.22
N ASP A 307 -4.21 -48.23 10.13
CA ASP A 307 -4.55 -48.27 11.55
C ASP A 307 -6.07 -48.05 11.76
N MET A 308 -6.69 -47.10 11.05
CA MET A 308 -8.15 -46.86 11.10
C MET A 308 -8.94 -48.04 10.55
N HIS A 309 -8.45 -48.69 9.49
CA HIS A 309 -9.09 -49.88 8.94
C HIS A 309 -9.03 -51.07 9.90
N GLU A 310 -7.89 -51.27 10.57
CA GLU A 310 -7.73 -52.27 11.64
C GLU A 310 -8.66 -51.98 12.83
N ARG A 311 -8.88 -50.70 13.17
CA ARG A 311 -9.87 -50.26 14.18
C ARG A 311 -11.32 -50.27 13.70
N LYS A 312 -11.59 -50.65 12.43
CA LYS A 312 -12.92 -50.63 11.81
C LYS A 312 -13.60 -49.26 11.83
N GLU A 313 -12.82 -48.19 11.71
CA GLU A 313 -13.34 -46.82 11.54
C GLU A 313 -13.60 -46.49 10.06
N VAL A 314 -12.87 -47.16 9.16
CA VAL A 314 -12.97 -47.04 7.70
C VAL A 314 -12.84 -48.40 7.04
N GLU A 315 -13.39 -48.56 5.84
CA GLU A 315 -13.23 -49.79 5.05
C GLU A 315 -12.23 -49.55 3.91
N GLY A 316 -11.25 -50.45 3.78
CA GLY A 316 -10.22 -50.43 2.75
C GLY A 316 -10.41 -51.58 1.76
N ARG A 317 -10.41 -51.29 0.46
CA ARG A 317 -10.47 -52.29 -0.61
C ARG A 317 -9.33 -52.15 -1.60
N ALA A 318 -8.81 -53.26 -2.09
CA ALA A 318 -7.75 -53.26 -3.10
C ALA A 318 -8.30 -52.79 -4.44
N ALA A 319 -7.70 -51.74 -5.00
CA ALA A 319 -7.97 -51.21 -6.34
C ALA A 319 -6.67 -51.24 -7.15
N GLY A 320 -6.43 -52.36 -7.85
CA GLY A 320 -5.20 -52.58 -8.59
C GLY A 320 -3.98 -52.69 -7.66
N LYS A 321 -2.98 -51.80 -7.84
CA LYS A 321 -1.73 -51.78 -7.05
C LYS A 321 -1.83 -50.98 -5.75
N GLN A 322 -2.99 -50.38 -5.45
CA GLN A 322 -3.20 -49.52 -4.28
C GLN A 322 -4.45 -49.96 -3.51
N ILE A 323 -4.54 -49.55 -2.24
CA ILE A 323 -5.75 -49.72 -1.43
C ILE A 323 -6.46 -48.37 -1.39
N VAL A 324 -7.76 -48.39 -1.66
CA VAL A 324 -8.65 -47.23 -1.50
C VAL A 324 -9.49 -47.42 -0.25
N TYR A 325 -9.68 -46.34 0.51
CA TYR A 325 -10.41 -46.34 1.76
C TYR A 325 -11.64 -45.44 1.63
N HIS A 326 -12.76 -45.85 2.24
CA HIS A 326 -13.97 -45.04 2.37
C HIS A 326 -14.51 -45.05 3.80
N ALA A 327 -15.27 -44.02 4.15
CA ALA A 327 -16.02 -44.01 5.39
C ALA A 327 -17.09 -45.11 5.38
N ILE A 328 -17.37 -45.69 6.54
CA ILE A 328 -18.44 -46.68 6.71
C ILE A 328 -19.79 -45.98 6.47
N GLN A 329 -20.62 -46.60 5.64
CA GLN A 329 -21.97 -46.13 5.33
C GLN A 329 -22.96 -47.05 6.02
N GLU A 330 -23.92 -46.49 6.73
CA GLU A 330 -25.03 -47.24 7.33
C GLU A 330 -26.03 -47.62 6.22
N GLU A 331 -26.63 -48.81 6.33
CA GLU A 331 -27.72 -49.20 5.42
C GLU A 331 -28.95 -48.33 5.73
N PRO A 332 -29.63 -47.79 4.71
CA PRO A 332 -30.82 -46.96 4.92
C PRO A 332 -31.96 -47.79 5.50
N GLU A 333 -32.66 -47.25 6.50
CA GLU A 333 -33.85 -47.85 7.09
C GLU A 333 -35.07 -47.60 6.19
N GLU A 334 -36.11 -48.45 6.21
CA GLU A 334 -37.31 -48.27 5.37
C GLU A 334 -38.04 -46.93 5.65
N ASP A 335 -37.91 -46.38 6.86
CA ASP A 335 -38.42 -45.07 7.27
C ASP A 335 -37.72 -43.88 6.58
N ASP A 336 -36.63 -44.11 5.85
CA ASP A 336 -35.88 -43.05 5.16
C ASP A 336 -36.57 -42.58 3.89
N VAL A 337 -37.44 -43.39 3.25
CA VAL A 337 -38.05 -43.02 1.96
C VAL A 337 -39.03 -41.85 2.10
N GLU A 338 -39.88 -41.84 3.14
CA GLU A 338 -40.79 -40.72 3.42
C GLU A 338 -40.03 -39.46 3.82
N LYS A 339 -39.00 -39.60 4.68
CA LYS A 339 -38.12 -38.48 5.06
C LYS A 339 -37.36 -37.93 3.85
N LEU A 340 -36.95 -38.77 2.90
CA LEU A 340 -36.27 -38.35 1.68
C LEU A 340 -37.19 -37.51 0.80
N GLN A 341 -38.46 -37.90 0.68
CA GLN A 341 -39.47 -37.11 -0.03
C GLN A 341 -39.70 -35.75 0.64
N GLU A 342 -39.84 -35.71 1.97
CA GLU A 342 -39.96 -34.45 2.72
C GLU A 342 -38.73 -33.55 2.52
N MET A 343 -37.52 -34.14 2.57
CA MET A 343 -36.27 -33.43 2.32
C MET A 343 -36.17 -32.89 0.89
N ASP A 344 -36.66 -33.63 -0.11
CA ASP A 344 -36.68 -33.19 -1.50
C ASP A 344 -37.65 -32.01 -1.71
N GLU A 345 -38.83 -32.07 -1.10
CA GLU A 345 -39.80 -30.95 -1.10
C GLU A 345 -39.24 -29.72 -0.41
N LYS A 346 -38.58 -29.89 0.74
CA LYS A 346 -37.91 -28.80 1.46
C LYS A 346 -36.75 -28.22 0.65
N THR A 347 -35.97 -29.08 -0.01
CA THR A 347 -34.87 -28.66 -0.88
C THR A 347 -35.37 -27.86 -2.07
N LYS A 348 -36.48 -28.28 -2.69
CA LYS A 348 -37.15 -27.54 -3.76
C LYS A 348 -37.63 -26.16 -3.28
N THR A 349 -38.35 -26.12 -2.16
CA THR A 349 -38.84 -24.89 -1.54
C THR A 349 -37.70 -23.90 -1.24
N LEU A 350 -36.62 -24.40 -0.65
CA LEU A 350 -35.44 -23.57 -0.34
C LEU A 350 -34.72 -23.08 -1.60
N ARG A 351 -34.65 -23.90 -2.66
CA ARG A 351 -34.07 -23.47 -3.95
C ARG A 351 -34.89 -22.34 -4.57
N ASP A 352 -36.22 -22.46 -4.57
CA ASP A 352 -37.11 -21.46 -5.12
C ASP A 352 -37.04 -20.15 -4.33
N ALA A 353 -37.04 -20.23 -2.99
CA ALA A 353 -36.84 -19.07 -2.12
C ALA A 353 -35.48 -18.40 -2.33
N THR A 354 -34.41 -19.19 -2.48
CA THR A 354 -33.06 -18.67 -2.76
C THR A 354 -33.00 -17.96 -4.11
N ALA A 355 -33.69 -18.48 -5.13
CA ALA A 355 -33.78 -17.84 -6.43
C ALA A 355 -34.52 -16.49 -6.34
N ALA A 356 -35.65 -16.45 -5.63
CA ALA A 356 -36.42 -15.23 -5.42
C ALA A 356 -35.61 -14.15 -4.66
N LEU A 357 -34.96 -14.53 -3.56
CA LEU A 357 -34.12 -13.61 -2.77
C LEU A 357 -32.93 -13.07 -3.58
N ARG A 358 -32.32 -13.88 -4.45
CA ARG A 358 -31.24 -13.42 -5.35
C ARG A 358 -31.74 -12.39 -6.37
N MET A 359 -32.97 -12.51 -6.86
CA MET A 359 -33.55 -11.51 -7.74
C MET A 359 -33.80 -10.20 -6.98
N ALA A 360 -34.39 -10.26 -5.79
CA ALA A 360 -34.63 -9.08 -4.94
C ALA A 360 -33.32 -8.38 -4.54
N GLU A 361 -32.27 -9.14 -4.21
CA GLU A 361 -30.93 -8.61 -3.94
C GLU A 361 -30.37 -7.84 -5.15
N LYS A 362 -30.52 -8.40 -6.36
CA LYS A 362 -30.06 -7.78 -7.60
C LYS A 362 -30.77 -6.44 -7.85
N GLU A 363 -32.07 -6.40 -7.61
CA GLU A 363 -32.88 -5.19 -7.76
C GLU A 363 -32.47 -4.11 -6.74
N LEU A 364 -32.38 -4.46 -5.45
CA LEU A 364 -31.94 -3.53 -4.40
C LEU A 364 -30.53 -2.99 -4.65
N ARG A 365 -29.61 -3.82 -5.14
CA ARG A 365 -28.25 -3.38 -5.52
C ARG A 365 -28.27 -2.34 -6.64
N LEU A 366 -29.21 -2.46 -7.58
CA LEU A 366 -29.36 -1.50 -8.67
C LEU A 366 -29.87 -0.17 -8.14
N THR A 367 -30.92 -0.19 -7.32
CA THR A 367 -31.46 1.02 -6.67
C THR A 367 -30.40 1.74 -5.81
N LEU A 368 -29.60 0.97 -5.05
CA LEU A 368 -28.57 1.55 -4.19
C LEU A 368 -27.43 2.17 -5.02
N ARG A 369 -27.09 1.59 -6.17
CA ARG A 369 -26.11 2.15 -7.10
C ARG A 369 -26.60 3.47 -7.73
N GLU A 370 -27.89 3.56 -8.04
CA GLU A 370 -28.50 4.79 -8.56
C GLU A 370 -28.56 5.89 -7.49
N GLY A 371 -28.91 5.54 -6.25
CA GLY A 371 -28.92 6.48 -5.13
C GLY A 371 -27.52 6.97 -4.74
N ALA A 372 -26.51 6.11 -4.78
CA ALA A 372 -25.13 6.46 -4.46
C ALA A 372 -24.46 7.38 -5.50
N ALA A 373 -25.07 7.56 -6.69
CA ALA A 373 -24.62 8.53 -7.69
C ALA A 373 -25.07 9.97 -7.36
N GLN A 374 -25.93 10.15 -6.36
CA GLN A 374 -26.41 11.47 -5.94
C GLN A 374 -25.60 11.96 -4.74
N ILE A 375 -25.04 13.17 -4.87
CA ILE A 375 -24.34 13.84 -3.77
C ILE A 375 -25.35 14.15 -2.66
N PRO A 376 -25.08 13.80 -1.39
CA PRO A 376 -25.96 14.13 -0.27
C PRO A 376 -26.26 15.64 -0.19
N LEU A 377 -27.49 16.00 0.13
CA LEU A 377 -27.95 17.39 0.13
C LEU A 377 -27.13 18.32 1.04
N HIS A 378 -26.59 17.80 2.15
CA HIS A 378 -25.77 18.58 3.07
C HIS A 378 -24.39 18.91 2.48
N GLU A 379 -23.71 17.93 1.89
CA GLU A 379 -22.45 18.13 1.16
C GLU A 379 -22.62 19.10 -0.02
N LEU A 380 -23.76 19.03 -0.72
CA LEU A 380 -24.08 19.98 -1.79
C LEU A 380 -24.24 21.41 -1.24
N LYS A 381 -24.90 21.58 -0.09
CA LYS A 381 -25.04 22.90 0.57
C LYS A 381 -23.68 23.45 1.01
N ASP A 382 -22.82 22.62 1.57
CA ASP A 382 -21.48 23.03 2.01
C ASP A 382 -20.62 23.46 0.81
N THR A 383 -20.68 22.70 -0.29
CA THR A 383 -19.99 23.02 -1.54
C THR A 383 -20.46 24.36 -2.12
N VAL A 384 -21.78 24.58 -2.17
CA VAL A 384 -22.37 25.85 -2.63
C VAL A 384 -21.97 27.01 -1.71
N GLY A 385 -21.93 26.79 -0.39
CA GLY A 385 -21.48 27.76 0.60
C GLY A 385 -20.01 28.16 0.38
N GLY A 386 -19.12 27.17 0.22
CA GLY A 386 -17.70 27.38 -0.05
C GLY A 386 -17.45 28.16 -1.34
N LEU A 387 -18.08 27.74 -2.45
CA LEU A 387 -17.97 28.45 -3.74
C LEU A 387 -18.50 29.89 -3.67
N SER A 388 -19.52 30.14 -2.85
CA SER A 388 -20.06 31.49 -2.66
C SER A 388 -19.09 32.41 -1.91
N LEU A 389 -18.39 31.87 -0.90
CA LEU A 389 -17.33 32.59 -0.19
C LEU A 389 -16.13 32.88 -1.09
N GLU A 390 -15.67 31.89 -1.86
CA GLU A 390 -14.57 32.05 -2.80
C GLU A 390 -14.90 33.11 -3.87
N LYS A 391 -16.14 33.07 -4.40
CA LYS A 391 -16.63 34.11 -5.31
C LYS A 391 -16.57 35.50 -4.68
N GLN A 392 -16.97 35.65 -3.41
CA GLN A 392 -16.90 36.95 -2.72
C GLN A 392 -15.45 37.41 -2.56
N GLU A 393 -14.54 36.52 -2.17
CA GLU A 393 -13.12 36.85 -2.02
C GLU A 393 -12.49 37.30 -3.34
N ILE A 394 -12.75 36.57 -4.43
CA ILE A 394 -12.28 36.92 -5.78
C ILE A 394 -12.84 38.28 -6.22
N MET A 395 -14.12 38.55 -5.94
CA MET A 395 -14.74 39.84 -6.28
C MET A 395 -14.12 41.00 -5.51
N VAL A 396 -13.85 40.85 -4.21
CA VAL A 396 -13.16 41.87 -3.41
C VAL A 396 -11.73 42.10 -3.92
N ARG A 397 -11.02 41.04 -4.29
CA ARG A 397 -9.68 41.14 -4.89
C ARG A 397 -9.73 41.87 -6.24
N LEU A 398 -10.74 41.57 -7.06
CA LEU A 398 -10.96 42.24 -8.35
C LEU A 398 -11.26 43.74 -8.16
N GLU A 399 -12.06 44.11 -7.17
CA GLU A 399 -12.32 45.52 -6.84
C GLU A 399 -11.05 46.26 -6.43
N LYS A 400 -10.22 45.68 -5.56
CA LYS A 400 -8.93 46.25 -5.17
C LYS A 400 -7.99 46.45 -6.36
N LEU A 401 -7.97 45.49 -7.29
CA LEU A 401 -7.18 45.57 -8.52
C LEU A 401 -7.72 46.65 -9.47
N LYS A 402 -9.03 46.86 -9.51
CA LYS A 402 -9.67 47.91 -10.32
C LYS A 402 -9.53 49.31 -9.71
N SER A 403 -9.46 49.44 -8.38
CA SER A 403 -9.35 50.72 -7.68
C SER A 403 -7.92 51.24 -7.55
N GLY A 404 -6.90 50.43 -7.88
CA GLY A 404 -5.51 50.88 -7.91
C GLY A 404 -5.22 51.84 -9.07
N ASN A 405 -4.15 52.63 -8.95
CA ASN A 405 -3.70 53.57 -10.00
C ASN A 405 -3.21 52.88 -11.31
N VAL A 406 -3.24 51.56 -11.38
CA VAL A 406 -2.84 50.78 -12.55
C VAL A 406 -4.08 50.48 -13.39
N LYS A 407 -4.20 51.14 -14.55
CA LYS A 407 -5.26 50.85 -15.51
C LYS A 407 -5.07 49.41 -16.05
N PRO A 408 -6.03 48.50 -15.84
CA PRO A 408 -5.92 47.14 -16.38
C PRO A 408 -5.94 47.19 -17.91
N VAL A 409 -4.89 46.69 -18.53
CA VAL A 409 -4.73 46.62 -19.99
C VAL A 409 -5.31 45.29 -20.46
N SER A 410 -6.19 45.34 -21.46
CA SER A 410 -6.73 44.12 -22.07
C SER A 410 -5.65 43.36 -22.84
N VAL A 411 -5.84 42.05 -23.04
CA VAL A 411 -4.91 41.24 -23.85
C VAL A 411 -4.76 41.82 -25.26
N ASP A 412 -5.87 42.27 -25.86
CA ASP A 412 -5.91 42.86 -27.20
C ASP A 412 -5.13 44.19 -27.28
N GLU A 413 -5.28 45.05 -26.27
CA GLU A 413 -4.55 46.33 -26.21
C GLU A 413 -3.04 46.10 -26.01
N ARG A 414 -2.66 45.14 -25.17
CA ARG A 414 -1.25 44.74 -24.99
C ARG A 414 -0.66 44.19 -26.28
N GLU A 415 -1.38 43.35 -27.01
CA GLU A 415 -0.93 42.81 -28.28
C GLU A 415 -0.79 43.90 -29.36
N LYS A 416 -1.71 44.87 -29.41
CA LYS A 416 -1.65 46.00 -30.32
C LYS A 416 -0.42 46.86 -30.05
N VAL A 417 -0.19 47.27 -28.80
CA VAL A 417 0.99 48.05 -28.41
C VAL A 417 2.28 47.27 -28.71
N GLY A 418 2.30 45.96 -28.46
CA GLY A 418 3.44 45.10 -28.79
C GLY A 418 3.69 44.97 -30.29
N LYS A 419 2.65 45.03 -31.14
CA LYS A 419 2.81 45.07 -32.60
C LYS A 419 3.38 46.42 -33.05
N ASP A 420 2.85 47.53 -32.54
CA ASP A 420 3.30 48.88 -32.88
C ASP A 420 4.76 49.10 -32.47
N HIS A 421 5.14 48.65 -31.27
CA HIS A 421 6.52 48.72 -30.80
C HIS A 421 7.49 47.97 -31.72
N ARG A 422 7.13 46.74 -32.12
CA ARG A 422 7.95 45.94 -33.07
C ARG A 422 8.07 46.60 -34.44
N GLN A 423 7.05 47.31 -34.92
CA GLN A 423 7.14 48.07 -36.17
C GLN A 423 8.08 49.26 -36.02
N LEU A 424 7.97 50.01 -34.92
CA LEU A 424 8.84 51.15 -34.62
C LEU A 424 10.31 50.73 -34.44
N GLU A 425 10.57 49.61 -33.78
CA GLU A 425 11.93 49.06 -33.67
C GLU A 425 12.53 48.70 -35.03
N LYS A 426 11.75 48.05 -35.89
CA LYS A 426 12.18 47.73 -37.27
C LYS A 426 12.48 49.00 -38.06
N ALA A 427 11.62 50.01 -37.97
CA ALA A 427 11.82 51.29 -38.65
C ALA A 427 13.07 52.02 -38.13
N THR A 428 13.27 52.06 -36.81
CA THR A 428 14.45 52.65 -36.17
C THR A 428 15.73 51.92 -36.59
N SER A 429 15.71 50.59 -36.58
CA SER A 429 16.84 49.77 -37.04
C SER A 429 17.19 50.02 -38.50
N ALA A 430 16.19 50.10 -39.38
CA ALA A 430 16.39 50.40 -40.80
C ALA A 430 16.96 51.81 -41.00
N ARG A 431 16.40 52.81 -40.31
CA ARG A 431 16.89 54.20 -40.36
C ARG A 431 18.32 54.32 -39.86
N LYS A 432 18.68 53.62 -38.77
CA LYS A 432 20.05 53.60 -38.25
C LYS A 432 21.03 52.99 -39.26
N LYS A 433 20.63 51.91 -39.96
CA LYS A 433 21.43 51.33 -41.05
C LYS A 433 21.62 52.30 -42.21
N ILE A 434 20.54 52.96 -42.67
CA ILE A 434 20.62 53.95 -43.75
C ILE A 434 21.52 55.11 -43.35
N ARG A 435 21.34 55.66 -42.15
CA ARG A 435 22.18 56.73 -41.58
C ARG A 435 23.65 56.32 -41.60
N ASN A 436 23.98 55.14 -41.09
CA ASN A 436 25.36 54.66 -41.05
C ASN A 436 25.95 54.45 -42.45
N LEU A 437 25.20 53.88 -43.39
CA LEU A 437 25.65 53.73 -44.78
C LEU A 437 25.92 55.08 -45.45
N MET A 438 25.03 56.05 -45.28
CA MET A 438 25.21 57.41 -45.82
C MET A 438 26.43 58.08 -45.18
N TRP A 439 26.62 57.90 -43.87
CA TRP A 439 27.79 58.41 -43.16
C TRP A 439 29.09 57.76 -43.64
N ASP A 440 29.11 56.44 -43.86
CA ASP A 440 30.27 55.72 -44.38
C ASP A 440 30.67 56.19 -45.79
N MET A 441 29.69 56.52 -46.64
CA MET A 441 29.95 57.11 -47.97
C MET A 441 30.58 58.50 -47.86
N ILE A 442 30.09 59.34 -46.95
CA ILE A 442 30.65 60.67 -46.69
C ILE A 442 32.08 60.52 -46.15
N LYS A 443 32.27 59.66 -45.14
CA LYS A 443 33.55 59.35 -44.51
C LYS A 443 34.59 58.85 -45.52
N GLY A 444 34.17 58.06 -46.52
CA GLY A 444 35.06 57.56 -47.58
C GLY A 444 35.64 58.66 -48.48
N ASN A 445 35.07 59.86 -48.49
CA ASN A 445 35.53 61.02 -49.26
C ASN A 445 36.15 62.13 -48.38
N LEU A 446 36.26 61.90 -47.07
CA LEU A 446 36.84 62.84 -46.12
C LEU A 446 38.23 62.39 -45.67
N GLU A 447 39.13 63.34 -45.40
CA GLU A 447 40.38 63.08 -44.69
C GLU A 447 40.08 62.69 -43.23
N LYS A 448 40.82 61.74 -42.67
CA LYS A 448 40.52 61.11 -41.36
C LYS A 448 40.37 62.12 -40.22
N GLU A 449 41.10 63.23 -40.28
CA GLU A 449 41.15 64.26 -39.24
C GLU A 449 39.88 65.13 -39.21
N ASN A 450 39.13 65.23 -40.32
CA ASN A 450 37.95 66.08 -40.43
C ASN A 450 36.62 65.34 -40.17
N CYS A 451 36.68 64.03 -39.90
CA CYS A 451 35.50 63.18 -39.80
C CYS A 451 34.65 63.48 -38.56
N GLU A 452 35.28 63.70 -37.40
CA GLU A 452 34.57 63.98 -36.14
C GLU A 452 33.95 65.38 -36.15
N GLU A 453 34.70 66.38 -36.59
CA GLU A 453 34.22 67.77 -36.72
C GLU A 453 33.04 67.89 -37.70
N THR A 454 33.09 67.15 -38.83
CA THR A 454 31.99 67.12 -39.81
C THR A 454 30.75 66.40 -39.26
N ALA A 455 30.91 65.37 -38.44
CA ALA A 455 29.78 64.66 -37.83
C ALA A 455 29.03 65.57 -36.84
N GLU A 456 29.79 66.30 -36.02
CA GLU A 456 29.27 67.26 -35.05
C GLU A 456 28.59 68.44 -35.74
N ALA A 457 29.19 68.97 -36.82
CA ALA A 457 28.60 70.05 -37.63
C ALA A 457 27.26 69.64 -38.29
N LEU A 458 27.09 68.36 -38.63
CA LEU A 458 25.83 67.81 -39.14
C LEU A 458 24.83 67.41 -38.05
N GLY A 459 25.18 67.58 -36.77
CA GLY A 459 24.34 67.23 -35.62
C GLY A 459 24.10 65.73 -35.48
N LEU A 460 25.04 64.90 -35.93
CA LEU A 460 24.94 63.45 -35.84
C LEU A 460 25.53 62.94 -34.52
N GLU A 461 24.68 62.40 -33.65
CA GLU A 461 25.13 61.53 -32.55
C GLU A 461 25.46 60.14 -33.13
N LEU A 462 26.75 59.91 -33.42
CA LEU A 462 27.22 58.69 -34.09
C LEU A 462 27.09 57.43 -33.24
#